data_AF-A0A7V3H4D4-F1
#
_entry.id   AF-A0A7V3H4D4-F1
#
_cell.length_a   1.000
_cell.length_b   1.000
_cell.length_c   1.000
_cell.angle_alpha   90.00
_cell.angle_beta   90.00
_cell.angle_gamma   90.00
#
_symmetry.space_group_name_H-M   'P 1'
#
loop_
_entity.id
_entity.type
_entity.pdbx_description
1 polymer ?
#
loop_
_entity_poly.entity_id
_entity_poly.type
_entity_poly.pdbx_seq_one_letter_code
_entity_poly.pdbx_strand_id
1 'polypeptide(L)'
;MRRIAIPTLLLAVIALLASARTLVPLYTDWLWFQEVGFAAVFATVLKTQVALGLVFGLAFFLLFYTNVVLARCLGPRDVLIVVDDQLGLPSRELLEPYLRTLSLPASLVLAIFAGWEGAGKWDLFLRALNPIPFGTSDPLFGRDIDFYVFRLPVLKYLYGWGIVLLLLAAVAVAGIYLCNRGLRISPRGPWLSLGARRHLLALAGLLLLLKAYGYRLAMYDLLYAERGVVFGAGYADVNAQLPVLKALAVLSVVAALLAIATGFTRDWRPFLGGVGALVGLAILGGGVYPTLIQKFQVVPNEIDKERPYIGLNIAYTRMAYGLDNIQEREFPAEERLTAADLRANDATIKNIRLWDARPLLATYSQLQEIRTYYKFTDIDTDRYSINGEYRQVTLSPRELSYRDLPSKIWINERLTYTHGYGAVVGPVNRVTKEGLPEFLVKDIPPAGGGELEIRRPELYFSELANDYVFVKTRAKEFHYPSGERNVYTTYEGAGGVSTGSFPRKLLFALRFGD
;
A
#
# COMPACT_ATOMS: atom_id res chain seq x y z
N MET A 1 -29.15 -39.83 2.20
CA MET A 1 -28.44 -39.09 1.13
C MET A 1 -28.94 -37.65 0.94
N ARG A 2 -30.25 -37.33 1.02
CA ARG A 2 -30.76 -35.95 0.83
C ARG A 2 -30.32 -34.90 1.87
N ARG A 3 -30.00 -35.29 3.12
CA ARG A 3 -29.57 -34.35 4.19
C ARG A 3 -28.16 -33.75 4.02
N ILE A 4 -27.29 -34.35 3.21
CA ILE A 4 -25.92 -33.86 2.94
C ILE A 4 -25.85 -33.08 1.62
N ALA A 5 -26.79 -33.31 0.69
CA ALA A 5 -26.81 -32.67 -0.64
C ALA A 5 -27.12 -31.17 -0.59
N ILE A 6 -28.03 -30.73 0.28
CA ILE A 6 -28.38 -29.31 0.42
C ILE A 6 -27.22 -28.48 0.99
N PRO A 7 -26.56 -28.86 2.11
CA PRO A 7 -25.44 -28.08 2.63
C PRO A 7 -24.20 -28.12 1.72
N THR A 8 -23.96 -29.21 1.00
CA THR A 8 -22.86 -29.28 0.02
C THR A 8 -23.12 -28.41 -1.21
N LEU A 9 -24.36 -28.40 -1.73
CA LEU A 9 -24.76 -27.49 -2.80
C LEU A 9 -24.66 -26.03 -2.37
N LEU A 10 -25.12 -25.70 -1.16
CA LEU A 10 -25.03 -24.35 -0.59
C LEU A 10 -23.56 -23.91 -0.45
N LEU A 11 -22.69 -24.79 0.06
CA LEU A 11 -21.26 -24.52 0.20
C LEU A 11 -20.58 -24.34 -1.16
N ALA A 12 -20.96 -25.12 -2.16
CA ALA A 12 -20.47 -24.96 -3.53
C ALA A 12 -20.92 -23.64 -4.16
N VAL A 13 -22.16 -23.21 -3.93
CA VAL A 13 -22.67 -21.90 -4.39
C VAL A 13 -21.93 -20.76 -3.68
N ILE A 14 -21.72 -20.85 -2.37
CA ILE A 14 -20.96 -19.86 -1.60
C ILE A 14 -19.51 -19.78 -2.12
N ALA A 15 -18.86 -20.92 -2.36
CA ALA A 15 -17.52 -20.97 -2.91
C ALA A 15 -17.45 -20.37 -4.33
N LEU A 16 -18.44 -20.66 -5.17
CA LEU A 16 -18.55 -20.08 -6.51
C LEU A 16 -18.70 -18.56 -6.45
N LEU A 17 -19.61 -18.05 -5.62
CA LEU A 17 -19.83 -16.61 -5.46
C LEU A 17 -18.59 -15.91 -4.87
N ALA A 18 -17.91 -16.54 -3.90
CA ALA A 18 -16.65 -16.05 -3.36
C ALA A 18 -15.54 -16.01 -4.42
N SER A 19 -15.46 -17.03 -5.29
CA SER A 19 -14.51 -17.07 -6.39
C SER A 19 -14.79 -16.02 -7.46
N ALA A 20 -16.07 -15.77 -7.77
CA ALA A 20 -16.48 -14.75 -8.72
C ALA A 20 -16.03 -13.34 -8.31
N ARG A 21 -16.09 -13.01 -7.00
CA ARG A 21 -15.58 -11.75 -6.47
C ARG A 21 -14.09 -11.50 -6.73
N THR A 22 -13.31 -12.55 -7.00
CA THR A 22 -11.88 -12.45 -7.27
C THR A 22 -11.58 -12.58 -8.77
N LEU A 23 -12.19 -13.55 -9.44
CA LEU A 23 -11.94 -13.85 -10.85
C LEU A 23 -12.53 -12.81 -11.81
N VAL A 24 -13.68 -12.24 -11.46
CA VAL A 24 -14.33 -11.22 -12.30
C VAL A 24 -13.49 -9.95 -12.38
N PRO A 25 -13.05 -9.32 -11.26
CA PRO A 25 -12.12 -8.19 -11.33
C PRO A 25 -10.83 -8.53 -12.05
N LEU A 26 -10.23 -9.70 -11.78
CA LEU A 26 -8.98 -10.11 -12.41
C LEU A 26 -9.08 -10.14 -13.95
N TYR A 27 -10.14 -10.74 -14.49
CA TYR A 27 -10.33 -10.80 -15.94
C TYR A 27 -10.67 -9.44 -16.56
N THR A 28 -11.52 -8.67 -15.88
CA THR A 28 -11.95 -7.36 -16.39
C THR A 28 -10.82 -6.32 -16.32
N ASP A 29 -9.98 -6.35 -15.28
CA ASP A 29 -8.76 -5.56 -15.20
C ASP A 29 -7.77 -5.98 -16.29
N TRP A 30 -7.59 -7.27 -16.54
CA TRP A 30 -6.76 -7.74 -17.65
C TRP A 30 -7.17 -7.14 -18.99
N LEU A 31 -8.47 -7.06 -19.28
CA LEU A 31 -8.96 -6.42 -20.51
C LEU A 31 -8.63 -4.92 -20.55
N TRP A 32 -8.75 -4.21 -19.42
CA TRP A 32 -8.35 -2.80 -19.34
C TRP A 32 -6.85 -2.61 -19.53
N PHE A 33 -6.01 -3.43 -18.90
CA PHE A 33 -4.56 -3.41 -19.09
C PHE A 33 -4.15 -3.74 -20.53
N GLN A 34 -4.90 -4.62 -21.21
CA GLN A 34 -4.71 -4.86 -22.64
C GLN A 34 -5.03 -3.62 -23.47
N GLU A 35 -6.13 -2.94 -23.17
CA GLU A 35 -6.58 -1.75 -23.89
C GLU A 35 -5.55 -0.61 -23.80
N VAL A 36 -4.94 -0.39 -22.64
CA VAL A 36 -3.90 0.64 -22.46
C VAL A 36 -2.48 0.19 -22.86
N GLY A 37 -2.31 -1.05 -23.37
CA GLY A 37 -1.01 -1.58 -23.79
C GLY A 37 -0.08 -2.07 -22.67
N PHE A 38 -0.58 -2.18 -21.43
CA PHE A 38 0.20 -2.58 -20.25
C PHE A 38 -0.06 -4.02 -19.78
N ALA A 39 -0.52 -4.92 -20.66
CA ALA A 39 -0.77 -6.33 -20.33
C ALA A 39 0.46 -7.05 -19.72
N ALA A 40 1.67 -6.69 -20.14
CA ALA A 40 2.90 -7.23 -19.57
C ALA A 40 3.08 -6.87 -18.07
N VAL A 41 2.66 -5.66 -17.66
CA VAL A 41 2.69 -5.21 -16.27
C VAL A 41 1.73 -6.07 -15.45
N PHE A 42 0.49 -6.23 -15.89
CA PHE A 42 -0.49 -7.08 -15.22
C PHE A 42 0.01 -8.52 -15.09
N ALA A 43 0.56 -9.09 -16.15
CA ALA A 43 1.09 -10.46 -16.13
C ALA A 43 2.25 -10.59 -15.12
N THR A 44 3.12 -9.59 -15.00
CA THR A 44 4.23 -9.57 -14.04
C THR A 44 3.71 -9.50 -12.61
N VAL A 45 2.74 -8.62 -12.34
CA VAL A 45 2.07 -8.52 -11.03
C VAL A 45 1.43 -9.85 -10.66
N LEU A 46 0.59 -10.42 -11.53
CA LEU A 46 -0.14 -11.66 -11.27
C LEU A 46 0.81 -12.85 -11.06
N LYS A 47 1.83 -13.00 -11.92
CA LYS A 47 2.85 -14.06 -11.75
C LYS A 47 3.56 -13.95 -10.41
N THR A 48 3.90 -12.73 -10.00
CA THR A 48 4.58 -12.51 -8.72
C THR A 48 3.66 -12.79 -7.55
N GLN A 49 2.41 -12.34 -7.58
CA GLN A 49 1.40 -12.66 -6.56
C GLN A 49 1.24 -14.18 -6.39
N VAL A 50 1.08 -14.92 -7.50
CA VAL A 50 0.96 -16.38 -7.47
C VAL A 50 2.24 -17.03 -6.95
N ALA A 51 3.41 -16.61 -7.43
CA ALA A 51 4.70 -17.15 -6.99
C ALA A 51 4.92 -16.95 -5.49
N LEU A 52 4.72 -15.73 -4.97
CA LEU A 52 4.87 -15.44 -3.54
C LEU A 52 3.82 -16.19 -2.73
N GLY A 53 2.58 -16.26 -3.19
CA GLY A 53 1.54 -17.00 -2.48
C GLY A 53 1.86 -18.49 -2.37
N LEU A 54 2.40 -19.09 -3.43
CA LEU A 54 2.89 -20.47 -3.39
C LEU A 54 4.10 -20.63 -2.48
N VAL A 55 5.10 -19.74 -2.56
CA VAL A 55 6.31 -19.82 -1.74
C VAL A 55 5.99 -19.69 -0.25
N PHE A 56 5.23 -18.67 0.15
CA PHE A 56 4.88 -18.45 1.56
C PHE A 56 3.89 -19.49 2.07
N GLY A 57 2.89 -19.87 1.25
CA GLY A 57 1.95 -20.92 1.63
C GLY A 57 2.63 -22.27 1.81
N LEU A 58 3.48 -22.68 0.87
CA LEU A 58 4.22 -23.94 0.94
C LEU A 58 5.24 -23.93 2.08
N ALA A 59 6.00 -22.85 2.26
CA ALA A 59 6.95 -22.73 3.35
C ALA A 59 6.24 -22.79 4.72
N PHE A 60 5.10 -22.09 4.87
CA PHE A 60 4.27 -22.19 6.08
C PHE A 60 3.80 -23.61 6.30
N PHE A 61 3.20 -24.23 5.28
CA PHE A 61 2.67 -25.59 5.36
C PHE A 61 3.76 -26.57 5.81
N LEU A 62 4.90 -26.59 5.13
CA LEU A 62 5.98 -27.54 5.42
C LEU A 62 6.51 -27.36 6.84
N LEU A 63 6.79 -26.12 7.25
CA LEU A 63 7.34 -25.85 8.59
C LEU A 63 6.31 -26.13 9.69
N PHE A 64 5.08 -25.61 9.55
CA PHE A 64 4.03 -25.77 10.55
C PHE A 64 3.57 -27.22 10.67
N TYR A 65 3.26 -27.88 9.54
CA TYR A 65 2.79 -29.27 9.53
C TYR A 65 3.87 -30.23 10.06
N THR A 66 5.14 -30.02 9.71
CA THR A 66 6.25 -30.82 10.28
C THR A 66 6.30 -30.72 11.79
N ASN A 67 6.17 -29.51 12.37
CA ASN A 67 6.10 -29.34 13.82
C ASN A 67 4.88 -30.04 14.43
N VAL A 68 3.71 -29.95 13.81
CA VAL A 68 2.49 -30.64 14.26
C VAL A 68 2.67 -32.17 14.24
N VAL A 69 3.25 -32.73 13.17
CA VAL A 69 3.51 -34.17 13.05
C VAL A 69 4.56 -34.61 14.08
N LEU A 70 5.66 -33.88 14.23
CA LEU A 70 6.68 -34.15 15.24
C LEU A 70 6.10 -34.15 16.66
N ALA A 71 5.22 -33.19 16.98
CA ALA A 71 4.56 -33.13 18.29
C ALA A 71 3.71 -34.37 18.57
N ARG A 72 3.01 -34.88 17.55
CA ARG A 72 2.22 -36.11 17.65
C ARG A 72 3.10 -37.35 17.77
N CYS A 73 4.21 -37.41 17.05
CA CYS A 73 5.13 -38.56 17.09
C CYS A 73 5.94 -38.64 18.39
N LEU A 74 6.35 -37.50 18.95
CA LEU A 74 7.16 -37.38 20.15
C LEU A 74 6.34 -37.40 21.46
N GLY A 75 5.02 -37.55 21.37
CA GLY A 75 4.15 -37.71 22.54
C GLY A 75 4.42 -39.02 23.29
N PRO A 76 4.29 -39.06 24.63
CA PRO A 76 4.49 -40.28 25.40
C PRO A 76 3.48 -41.37 24.97
N ARG A 77 3.98 -42.55 24.57
CA ARG A 77 3.15 -43.67 24.11
C ARG A 77 2.59 -44.53 25.26
N ASP A 78 3.28 -44.57 26.40
CA ASP A 78 3.05 -45.57 27.46
C ASP A 78 2.84 -44.95 28.85
N VAL A 79 1.66 -44.37 29.14
CA VAL A 79 1.25 -44.12 30.53
C VAL A 79 -0.21 -44.49 30.72
N LEU A 80 -0.45 -45.77 31.03
CA LEU A 80 -1.72 -46.38 31.46
C LEU A 80 -2.15 -45.95 32.88
N ILE A 81 -1.79 -44.74 33.32
CA ILE A 81 -2.20 -44.26 34.64
C ILE A 81 -3.34 -43.26 34.44
N VAL A 82 -4.56 -43.75 34.71
CA VAL A 82 -5.75 -42.95 35.00
C VAL A 82 -5.44 -42.13 36.26
N VAL A 83 -4.81 -40.98 36.06
CA VAL A 83 -4.68 -39.96 37.11
C VAL A 83 -5.69 -38.88 36.81
N ASP A 84 -6.46 -38.57 37.83
CA ASP A 84 -7.47 -37.52 37.93
C ASP A 84 -7.04 -36.25 37.18
N ASP A 85 -7.80 -35.92 36.14
CA ASP A 85 -7.50 -34.80 35.24
C ASP A 85 -8.13 -33.54 35.80
N GLN A 86 -7.34 -32.72 36.48
CA GLN A 86 -7.81 -31.45 37.08
C GLN A 86 -8.42 -30.48 36.04
N LEU A 87 -8.14 -30.67 34.75
CA LEU A 87 -8.63 -29.82 33.64
C LEU A 87 -9.85 -30.40 32.91
N GLY A 88 -10.32 -31.61 33.26
CA GLY A 88 -11.52 -32.22 32.66
C GLY A 88 -11.43 -32.48 31.16
N LEU A 89 -10.22 -32.59 30.59
CA LEU A 89 -10.03 -32.80 29.15
C LEU A 89 -10.49 -34.22 28.74
N PRO A 90 -11.11 -34.37 27.54
CA PRO A 90 -11.51 -35.69 27.03
C PRO A 90 -10.33 -36.66 26.97
N SER A 91 -10.61 -37.96 27.09
CA SER A 91 -9.56 -38.98 27.04
C SER A 91 -8.77 -38.91 25.72
N ARG A 92 -7.48 -39.25 25.78
CA ARG A 92 -6.59 -39.25 24.61
C ARG A 92 -7.18 -40.03 23.43
N GLU A 93 -7.82 -41.17 23.72
CA GLU A 93 -8.45 -42.04 22.73
C GLU A 93 -9.57 -41.34 21.95
N LEU A 94 -10.27 -40.39 22.59
CA LEU A 94 -11.29 -39.58 21.94
C LEU A 94 -10.67 -38.47 21.08
N LEU A 95 -9.56 -37.85 21.50
CA LEU A 95 -8.96 -36.69 20.82
C LEU A 95 -7.97 -37.05 19.70
N GLU A 96 -7.23 -38.15 19.84
CA GLU A 96 -6.18 -38.56 18.90
C GLU A 96 -6.69 -38.77 17.45
N PRO A 97 -7.88 -39.36 17.20
CA PRO A 97 -8.45 -39.45 15.86
C PRO A 97 -8.77 -38.08 15.24
N TYR A 98 -9.27 -37.12 16.02
CA TYR A 98 -9.55 -35.76 15.55
C TYR A 98 -8.26 -34.99 15.29
N LEU A 99 -7.28 -35.04 16.20
CA LEU A 99 -5.97 -34.41 15.98
C LEU A 99 -5.29 -34.99 14.73
N ARG A 100 -5.42 -36.30 14.50
CA ARG A 100 -4.87 -36.94 13.29
C ARG A 100 -5.56 -36.46 12.02
N THR A 101 -6.88 -36.51 12.00
CA THR A 101 -7.68 -36.22 10.81
C THR A 101 -7.72 -34.72 10.49
N LEU A 102 -7.76 -33.87 11.52
CA LEU A 102 -7.89 -32.42 11.38
C LEU A 102 -6.54 -31.70 11.24
N SER A 103 -5.42 -32.29 11.67
CA SER A 103 -4.10 -31.64 11.57
C SER A 103 -3.71 -31.23 10.14
N LEU A 104 -3.94 -32.10 9.16
CA LEU A 104 -3.66 -31.82 7.75
C LEU A 104 -4.56 -30.70 7.19
N PRO A 105 -5.91 -30.79 7.24
CA PRO A 105 -6.76 -29.72 6.71
C PRO A 105 -6.58 -28.40 7.48
N ALA A 106 -6.37 -28.43 8.80
CA ALA A 106 -6.09 -27.19 9.55
C ALA A 106 -4.77 -26.54 9.11
N SER A 107 -3.71 -27.33 8.90
CA SER A 107 -2.42 -26.82 8.42
C SER A 107 -2.52 -26.28 7.00
N LEU A 108 -3.30 -26.92 6.12
CA LEU A 108 -3.56 -26.44 4.76
C LEU A 108 -4.34 -25.12 4.77
N VAL A 109 -5.37 -25.00 5.62
CA VAL A 109 -6.14 -23.75 5.75
C VAL A 109 -5.25 -22.60 6.20
N LEU A 110 -4.43 -22.81 7.24
CA LEU A 110 -3.48 -21.78 7.71
C LEU A 110 -2.43 -21.45 6.66
N ALA A 111 -1.96 -22.44 5.90
CA ALA A 111 -1.03 -22.24 4.79
C ALA A 111 -1.65 -21.42 3.65
N ILE A 112 -2.93 -21.60 3.33
CA ILE A 112 -3.65 -20.77 2.35
C ILE A 112 -3.71 -19.32 2.83
N PHE A 113 -4.00 -19.07 4.12
CA PHE A 113 -3.98 -17.71 4.66
C PHE A 113 -2.58 -17.08 4.61
N ALA A 114 -1.53 -17.84 4.95
CA ALA A 114 -0.14 -17.37 4.86
C ALA A 114 0.27 -17.07 3.40
N GLY A 115 -0.16 -17.91 2.45
CA GLY A 115 0.05 -17.69 1.02
C GLY A 115 -0.72 -16.47 0.50
N TRP A 116 -1.97 -16.30 0.89
CA TRP A 116 -2.78 -15.13 0.54
C TRP A 116 -2.11 -13.83 1.01
N GLU A 117 -1.66 -13.80 2.27
CA GLU A 117 -0.98 -12.64 2.84
C GLU A 117 0.33 -12.33 2.11
N GLY A 118 1.13 -13.36 1.80
CA GLY A 118 2.36 -13.23 1.01
C GLY A 118 2.15 -12.77 -0.42
N ALA A 119 1.09 -13.24 -1.10
CA ALA A 119 0.72 -12.78 -2.43
C ALA A 119 0.44 -11.27 -2.46
N GLY A 120 -0.16 -10.74 -1.39
CA GLY A 120 -0.42 -9.30 -1.23
C GLY A 120 0.84 -8.43 -1.15
N LYS A 121 2.03 -9.02 -0.94
CA LYS A 121 3.31 -8.30 -0.86
C LYS A 121 4.10 -8.27 -2.18
N TRP A 122 3.44 -8.52 -3.31
CA TRP A 122 4.09 -8.52 -4.62
C TRP A 122 4.89 -7.24 -4.92
N ASP A 123 4.36 -6.04 -4.61
CA ASP A 123 5.04 -4.75 -4.86
C ASP A 123 6.32 -4.64 -4.03
N LEU A 124 6.25 -5.01 -2.75
CA LEU A 124 7.37 -5.03 -1.81
C LEU A 124 8.53 -5.90 -2.34
N PHE A 125 8.23 -7.12 -2.79
CA PHE A 125 9.25 -8.04 -3.30
C PHE A 125 9.75 -7.66 -4.69
N LEU A 126 8.90 -7.16 -5.59
CA LEU A 126 9.35 -6.70 -6.91
C LEU A 126 10.36 -5.56 -6.78
N ARG A 127 10.10 -4.59 -5.90
CA ARG A 127 11.02 -3.49 -5.62
C ARG A 127 12.35 -3.98 -5.05
N ALA A 128 12.31 -4.97 -4.15
CA ALA A 128 13.51 -5.55 -3.55
C ALA A 128 14.34 -6.41 -4.51
N LEU A 129 13.70 -7.07 -5.47
CA LEU A 129 14.35 -7.89 -6.51
C LEU A 129 14.93 -7.04 -7.64
N ASN A 130 14.40 -5.83 -7.84
CA ASN A 130 14.86 -4.89 -8.87
C ASN A 130 15.30 -3.54 -8.23
N PRO A 131 16.26 -3.55 -7.28
CA PRO A 131 16.69 -2.33 -6.62
C PRO A 131 17.56 -1.46 -7.55
N ILE A 132 17.42 -0.14 -7.45
CA ILE A 132 18.30 0.82 -8.11
C ILE A 132 19.19 1.45 -7.03
N PRO A 133 20.53 1.32 -7.12
CA PRO A 133 21.45 1.97 -6.19
C PRO A 133 21.30 3.49 -6.22
N PHE A 134 21.31 4.13 -5.05
CA PHE A 134 21.28 5.59 -4.96
C PHE A 134 22.69 6.19 -5.10
N GLY A 135 23.74 5.40 -4.88
CA GLY A 135 25.14 5.84 -4.96
C GLY A 135 25.58 6.65 -3.74
N THR A 136 24.75 6.70 -2.69
CA THR A 136 25.01 7.43 -1.45
C THR A 136 24.76 6.47 -0.28
N SER A 137 25.73 6.39 0.62
CA SER A 137 25.65 5.53 1.81
C SER A 137 25.18 6.27 3.04
N ASP A 138 24.55 5.57 3.98
CA ASP A 138 24.19 6.10 5.28
C ASP A 138 25.44 6.24 6.18
N PRO A 139 25.52 7.29 7.00
CA PRO A 139 26.70 7.58 7.80
C PRO A 139 26.88 6.66 9.02
N LEU A 140 25.85 5.92 9.43
CA LEU A 140 25.86 5.13 10.68
C LEU A 140 26.25 3.67 10.44
N PHE A 141 25.79 3.06 9.35
CA PHE A 141 25.98 1.66 9.02
C PHE A 141 26.72 1.42 7.70
N GLY A 142 26.98 2.47 6.91
CA GLY A 142 27.73 2.39 5.65
C GLY A 142 27.01 1.57 4.57
N ARG A 143 25.68 1.56 4.59
CA ARG A 143 24.83 0.91 3.59
C ARG A 143 24.30 1.95 2.62
N ASP A 144 24.25 1.61 1.34
CA ASP A 144 23.57 2.44 0.35
C ASP A 144 22.09 2.62 0.72
N ILE A 145 21.53 3.78 0.39
CA ILE A 145 20.13 4.12 0.67
C ILE A 145 19.16 3.09 0.03
N ASP A 146 19.56 2.42 -1.07
CA ASP A 146 18.79 1.33 -1.71
C ASP A 146 18.41 0.22 -0.72
N PHE A 147 19.28 -0.08 0.24
CA PHE A 147 19.03 -1.08 1.27
C PHE A 147 17.82 -0.71 2.11
N TYR A 148 17.70 0.56 2.50
CA TYR A 148 16.64 1.07 3.37
C TYR A 148 15.31 1.20 2.64
N VAL A 149 15.33 1.59 1.36
CA VAL A 149 14.13 1.79 0.55
C VAL A 149 13.58 0.45 0.04
N PHE A 150 14.44 -0.46 -0.43
CA PHE A 150 14.00 -1.65 -1.15
C PHE A 150 14.15 -2.95 -0.36
N ARG A 151 15.23 -3.14 0.42
CA ARG A 151 15.55 -4.45 1.02
C ARG A 151 15.10 -4.59 2.47
N LEU A 152 15.32 -3.58 3.29
CA LEU A 152 14.97 -3.56 4.71
C LEU A 152 13.47 -3.85 4.94
N PRO A 153 12.53 -3.30 4.15
CA PRO A 153 11.12 -3.64 4.27
C PRO A 153 10.82 -5.13 4.04
N VAL A 154 11.47 -5.79 3.08
CA VAL A 154 11.37 -7.24 2.86
C VAL A 154 11.92 -8.01 4.05
N LEU A 155 13.09 -7.63 4.57
CA LEU A 155 13.70 -8.32 5.72
C LEU A 155 12.82 -8.22 6.97
N LYS A 156 12.19 -7.05 7.21
CA LYS A 156 11.21 -6.86 8.29
C LYS A 156 9.97 -7.72 8.10
N TYR A 157 9.45 -7.80 6.87
CA TYR A 157 8.32 -8.65 6.54
C TYR A 157 8.64 -10.13 6.81
N LEU A 158 9.79 -10.63 6.32
CA LEU A 158 10.24 -12.01 6.56
C LEU A 158 10.43 -12.31 8.05
N TYR A 159 10.97 -11.36 8.81
CA TYR A 159 11.07 -11.47 10.27
C TYR A 159 9.69 -11.59 10.93
N GLY A 160 8.75 -10.70 10.59
CA GLY A 160 7.38 -10.73 11.12
C GLY A 160 6.65 -12.02 10.77
N TRP A 161 6.73 -12.44 9.51
CA TRP A 161 6.16 -13.70 9.02
C TRP A 161 6.72 -14.91 9.77
N GLY A 162 8.04 -14.98 9.97
CA GLY A 162 8.70 -16.04 10.71
C GLY A 162 8.29 -16.08 12.19
N ILE A 163 8.14 -14.91 12.83
CA ILE A 163 7.68 -14.82 14.23
C ILE A 163 6.25 -15.38 14.34
N VAL A 164 5.33 -14.97 13.46
CA VAL A 164 3.95 -15.46 13.47
C VAL A 164 3.91 -16.97 13.24
N LEU A 165 4.64 -17.49 12.26
CA LEU A 165 4.73 -18.92 11.98
C LEU A 165 5.20 -19.70 13.21
N LEU A 166 6.30 -19.28 13.83
CA LEU A 166 6.88 -19.98 14.98
C LEU A 166 6.03 -19.88 16.23
N LEU A 167 5.36 -18.74 16.46
CA LEU A 167 4.41 -18.59 17.57
C LEU A 167 3.18 -19.49 17.38
N LEU A 168 2.60 -19.51 16.18
CA LEU A 168 1.48 -20.41 15.87
C LEU A 168 1.90 -21.88 16.01
N ALA A 169 3.09 -22.23 15.50
CA ALA A 169 3.64 -23.57 15.66
C ALA A 169 3.85 -23.91 17.14
N ALA A 170 4.43 -23.01 17.94
CA ALA A 170 4.63 -23.22 19.37
C ALA A 170 3.30 -23.41 20.13
N VAL A 171 2.28 -22.61 19.83
CA VAL A 171 0.93 -22.75 20.41
C VAL A 171 0.30 -24.07 20.01
N ALA A 172 0.33 -24.43 18.72
CA ALA A 172 -0.22 -25.68 18.23
C ALA A 172 0.48 -26.90 18.84
N VAL A 173 1.82 -26.88 18.89
CA VAL A 173 2.65 -27.94 19.49
C VAL A 173 2.39 -28.06 20.99
N ALA A 174 2.32 -26.94 21.72
CA ALA A 174 1.98 -26.94 23.15
C ALA A 174 0.58 -27.51 23.40
N GLY A 175 -0.41 -27.13 22.58
CA GLY A 175 -1.77 -27.66 22.64
C GLY A 175 -1.83 -29.17 22.39
N ILE A 176 -1.09 -29.67 21.39
CA ILE A 176 -0.98 -31.12 21.12
C ILE A 176 -0.35 -31.84 22.31
N TYR A 177 0.70 -31.29 22.92
CA TYR A 177 1.31 -31.91 24.10
C TYR A 177 0.41 -31.86 25.33
N LEU A 178 -0.45 -30.84 25.46
CA LEU A 178 -1.47 -30.78 26.50
C LEU A 178 -2.52 -31.90 26.29
N CYS A 179 -3.07 -32.03 25.07
CA CYS A 179 -4.03 -33.09 24.73
C CYS A 179 -3.44 -34.50 24.88
N ASN A 180 -2.17 -34.71 24.51
CA ASN A 180 -1.48 -36.00 24.63
C ASN A 180 -0.89 -36.24 26.03
N ARG A 181 -1.17 -35.37 27.02
CA ARG A 181 -0.65 -35.45 28.39
C ARG A 181 0.89 -35.47 28.50
N GLY A 182 1.57 -34.98 27.47
CA GLY A 182 3.01 -34.74 27.43
C GLY A 182 3.44 -33.44 28.11
N LEU A 183 2.49 -32.53 28.32
CA LEU A 183 2.55 -31.36 29.20
C LEU A 183 1.43 -31.51 30.24
N ARG A 184 1.78 -31.51 31.53
CA ARG A 184 0.82 -31.58 32.65
C ARG A 184 1.10 -30.46 33.62
N ILE A 185 0.05 -29.83 34.14
CA ILE A 185 0.18 -28.80 35.19
C ILE A 185 -0.11 -29.51 36.52
N SER A 186 0.91 -29.65 37.37
CA SER A 186 0.80 -30.24 38.71
C SER A 186 0.95 -29.14 39.77
N PRO A 187 0.42 -29.32 41.00
CA PRO A 187 0.67 -28.39 42.11
C PRO A 187 2.15 -28.18 42.44
N ARG A 188 3.02 -29.11 42.02
CA ARG A 188 4.49 -29.01 42.16
C ARG A 188 5.19 -28.34 40.96
N GLY A 189 4.43 -27.88 39.96
CA GLY A 189 4.91 -27.24 38.74
C GLY A 189 4.56 -28.01 37.45
N PRO A 190 4.84 -27.42 36.27
CA PRO A 190 4.59 -28.07 34.99
C PRO A 190 5.54 -29.26 34.78
N TRP A 191 4.98 -30.42 34.48
CA TRP A 191 5.72 -31.61 34.10
C TRP A 191 5.68 -31.77 32.57
N LEU A 192 6.86 -31.94 31.96
CA LEU A 192 7.01 -32.15 30.52
C LEU A 192 7.72 -33.48 30.25
N SER A 193 7.20 -34.27 29.31
CA SER A 193 7.90 -35.42 28.76
C SER A 193 9.20 -34.97 28.06
N LEU A 194 10.21 -35.86 27.98
CA LEU A 194 11.51 -35.52 27.40
C LEU A 194 11.39 -35.04 25.94
N GLY A 195 10.54 -35.70 25.15
CA GLY A 195 10.24 -35.31 23.77
C GLY A 195 9.58 -33.92 23.68
N ALA A 196 8.55 -33.68 24.50
CA ALA A 196 7.86 -32.38 24.53
C ALA A 196 8.78 -31.24 24.99
N ARG A 197 9.60 -31.49 26.02
CA ARG A 197 10.58 -30.53 26.52
C ARG A 197 11.57 -30.11 25.45
N ARG A 198 12.22 -31.09 24.78
CA ARG A 198 13.21 -30.80 23.73
C ARG A 198 12.61 -30.05 22.56
N HIS A 199 11.43 -30.45 22.12
CA HIS A 199 10.77 -29.82 20.98
C HIS A 199 10.33 -28.38 21.29
N LEU A 200 9.68 -28.14 22.43
CA LEU A 200 9.28 -26.78 22.84
C LEU A 200 10.50 -25.87 23.10
N LEU A 201 11.58 -26.40 23.68
CA LEU A 201 12.81 -25.63 23.87
C LEU A 201 13.55 -25.36 22.56
N ALA A 202 13.49 -26.26 21.58
CA ALA A 202 14.01 -26.02 20.24
C ALA A 202 13.23 -24.90 19.54
N LEU A 203 11.90 -24.91 19.63
CA LEU A 203 11.05 -23.82 19.12
C LEU A 203 11.32 -22.50 19.84
N ALA A 204 11.46 -22.52 21.16
CA ALA A 204 11.83 -21.32 21.94
C ALA A 204 13.22 -20.80 21.54
N GLY A 205 14.19 -21.70 21.34
CA GLY A 205 15.52 -21.34 20.85
C GLY A 205 15.47 -20.69 19.47
N LEU A 206 14.68 -21.25 18.54
CA LEU A 206 14.51 -20.68 17.20
C LEU A 206 13.82 -19.31 17.24
N LEU A 207 12.80 -19.13 18.09
CA LEU A 207 12.17 -17.84 18.34
C LEU A 207 13.17 -16.81 18.87
N LEU A 208 14.04 -17.21 19.80
CA LEU A 208 15.08 -16.34 20.36
C LEU A 208 16.17 -15.99 19.33
N LEU A 209 16.57 -16.92 18.46
CA LEU A 209 17.46 -16.62 17.33
C LEU A 209 16.81 -15.63 16.35
N LEU A 210 15.53 -15.84 16.03
CA LEU A 210 14.80 -14.91 15.19
C LEU A 210 14.67 -13.54 15.87
N LYS A 211 14.50 -13.50 17.19
CA LYS A 211 14.49 -12.25 17.96
C LYS A 211 15.83 -11.53 17.94
N ALA A 212 16.96 -12.26 17.98
CA ALA A 212 18.28 -11.68 17.80
C ALA A 212 18.41 -10.99 16.44
N TYR A 213 17.91 -11.63 15.37
CA TYR A 213 17.82 -11.01 14.05
C TYR A 213 16.89 -9.78 14.05
N GLY A 214 15.76 -9.84 14.75
CA GLY A 214 14.87 -8.70 14.96
C GLY A 214 15.58 -7.50 15.62
N TYR A 215 16.44 -7.73 16.62
CA TYR A 215 17.26 -6.66 17.20
C TYR A 215 18.26 -6.08 16.19
N ARG A 216 18.82 -6.91 15.31
CA ARG A 216 19.68 -6.43 14.20
C ARG A 216 18.93 -5.53 13.22
N LEU A 217 17.68 -5.86 12.91
CA LEU A 217 16.82 -5.00 12.09
C LEU A 217 16.46 -3.71 12.82
N ALA A 218 16.15 -3.79 14.11
CA ALA A 218 15.85 -2.62 14.95
C ALA A 218 17.01 -1.62 15.06
N MET A 219 18.28 -2.07 14.86
CA MET A 219 19.41 -1.14 14.76
C MET A 219 19.25 -0.20 13.55
N TYR A 220 18.80 -0.72 12.40
CA TYR A 220 18.57 0.10 11.22
C TYR A 220 17.38 1.05 11.41
N ASP A 221 16.42 0.69 12.26
CA ASP A 221 15.25 1.51 12.59
C ASP A 221 15.60 2.78 13.36
N LEU A 222 16.82 2.87 13.92
CA LEU A 222 17.29 4.10 14.55
C LEU A 222 17.35 5.26 13.56
N LEU A 223 17.58 5.00 12.26
CA LEU A 223 17.55 6.04 11.22
C LEU A 223 16.13 6.58 10.94
N TYR A 224 15.10 5.97 11.51
CA TYR A 224 13.70 6.40 11.40
C TYR A 224 13.15 6.90 12.76
N ALA A 225 14.02 7.25 13.71
CA ALA A 225 13.59 7.72 15.01
C ALA A 225 12.99 9.14 14.94
N GLU A 226 11.94 9.37 15.74
CA GLU A 226 11.20 10.64 15.85
C GLU A 226 11.41 11.33 17.20
N ARG A 227 12.47 10.98 17.95
CA ARG A 227 12.66 11.40 19.35
C ARG A 227 13.16 12.84 19.53
N GLY A 228 13.63 13.50 18.46
CA GLY A 228 14.22 14.84 18.50
C GLY A 228 13.48 15.86 17.62
N VAL A 229 14.12 17.01 17.39
CA VAL A 229 13.60 18.07 16.51
C VAL A 229 13.62 17.66 15.04
N VAL A 230 14.44 16.67 14.69
CA VAL A 230 14.62 16.15 13.33
C VAL A 230 14.36 14.66 13.27
N PHE A 231 13.97 14.17 12.09
CA PHE A 231 13.79 12.74 11.83
C PHE A 231 15.15 12.06 11.61
N GLY A 232 15.46 11.00 12.38
CA GLY A 232 16.71 10.28 12.29
C GLY A 232 17.34 9.96 13.65
N ALA A 233 18.45 9.22 13.63
CA ALA A 233 19.15 8.79 14.84
C ALA A 233 19.85 9.99 15.52
N GLY A 234 19.43 10.32 16.75
CA GLY A 234 20.09 11.34 17.59
C GLY A 234 21.23 10.78 18.44
N TYR A 235 21.79 11.61 19.33
CA TYR A 235 22.91 11.21 20.19
C TYR A 235 22.55 10.01 21.08
N ALA A 236 21.38 10.04 21.71
CA ALA A 236 20.94 8.95 22.60
C ALA A 236 20.65 7.66 21.81
N ASP A 237 20.12 7.74 20.59
CA ASP A 237 19.88 6.56 19.75
C ASP A 237 21.21 5.86 19.41
N VAL A 238 22.23 6.64 19.00
CA VAL A 238 23.54 6.08 18.59
C VAL A 238 24.40 5.65 19.76
N ASN A 239 24.44 6.42 20.85
CA ASN A 239 25.37 6.16 21.97
C ASN A 239 24.74 5.35 23.11
N ALA A 240 23.42 5.28 23.21
CA ALA A 240 22.74 4.51 24.25
C ALA A 240 21.94 3.33 23.66
N GLN A 241 21.04 3.59 22.71
CA GLN A 241 20.14 2.56 22.21
C GLN A 241 20.83 1.53 21.31
N LEU A 242 21.72 1.95 20.42
CA LEU A 242 22.46 1.05 19.54
C LEU A 242 23.33 0.03 20.31
N PRO A 243 24.12 0.41 21.34
CA PRO A 243 24.81 -0.57 22.19
C PRO A 243 23.87 -1.56 22.88
N VAL A 244 22.73 -1.08 23.39
CA VAL A 244 21.72 -1.95 24.02
C VAL A 244 21.15 -2.95 23.02
N LEU A 245 20.81 -2.52 21.81
CA LEU A 245 20.30 -3.41 20.76
C LEU A 245 21.34 -4.47 20.36
N LYS A 246 22.63 -4.11 20.31
CA LYS A 246 23.73 -5.07 20.11
C LYS A 246 23.81 -6.08 21.25
N ALA A 247 23.74 -5.62 22.50
CA ALA A 247 23.76 -6.49 23.67
C ALA A 247 22.55 -7.44 23.70
N LEU A 248 21.36 -6.94 23.40
CA LEU A 248 20.14 -7.74 23.30
C LEU A 248 20.23 -8.79 22.20
N ALA A 249 20.79 -8.45 21.04
CA ALA A 249 21.00 -9.41 19.96
C ALA A 249 21.91 -10.57 20.41
N VAL A 250 23.05 -10.27 21.04
CA VAL A 250 23.97 -11.28 21.57
C VAL A 250 23.30 -12.11 22.67
N LEU A 251 22.62 -11.46 23.62
CA LEU A 251 21.96 -12.14 24.72
C LEU A 251 20.81 -13.03 24.25
N SER A 252 20.09 -12.66 23.19
CA SER A 252 19.10 -13.53 22.55
C SER A 252 19.72 -14.78 21.94
N VAL A 253 20.90 -14.68 21.31
CA VAL A 253 21.64 -15.87 20.82
C VAL A 253 22.06 -16.75 21.99
N VAL A 254 22.61 -16.17 23.06
CA VAL A 254 22.99 -16.92 24.27
C VAL A 254 21.79 -17.62 24.89
N ALA A 255 20.66 -16.92 25.04
CA ALA A 255 19.42 -17.50 25.57
C ALA A 255 18.88 -18.62 24.68
N ALA A 256 19.03 -18.51 23.35
CA ALA A 256 18.67 -19.58 22.42
C ALA A 256 19.53 -20.84 22.61
N LEU A 257 20.85 -20.67 22.76
CA LEU A 257 21.76 -21.78 23.04
C LEU A 257 21.46 -22.43 24.40
N LEU A 258 21.16 -21.61 25.43
CA LEU A 258 20.72 -22.11 26.73
C LEU A 258 19.40 -22.87 26.65
N ALA A 259 18.45 -22.46 25.80
CA ALA A 259 17.21 -23.18 25.58
C ALA A 259 17.49 -24.60 25.05
N ILE A 260 18.34 -24.70 24.02
CA ILE A 260 18.73 -25.98 23.42
C ILE A 260 19.47 -26.85 24.44
N ALA A 261 20.45 -26.31 25.15
CA ALA A 261 21.19 -27.02 26.20
C ALA A 261 20.28 -27.53 27.33
N THR A 262 19.31 -26.72 27.74
CA THR A 262 18.28 -27.07 28.74
C THR A 262 17.38 -28.21 28.28
N GLY A 263 17.30 -28.49 26.97
CA GLY A 263 16.62 -29.67 26.43
C GLY A 263 17.31 -30.99 26.79
N PHE A 264 18.60 -30.94 27.17
CA PHE A 264 19.40 -32.11 27.54
C PHE A 264 19.62 -32.25 29.04
N THR A 265 19.46 -31.17 29.82
CA THR A 265 19.56 -31.19 31.29
C THR A 265 18.18 -31.29 31.95
N ARG A 266 18.12 -31.51 33.28
CA ARG A 266 16.84 -31.46 34.03
C ARG A 266 16.51 -30.08 34.57
N ASP A 267 17.48 -29.18 34.67
CA ASP A 267 17.33 -27.87 35.31
C ASP A 267 16.92 -26.77 34.33
N TRP A 268 15.75 -26.14 34.57
CA TRP A 268 15.24 -25.02 33.76
C TRP A 268 15.87 -23.67 34.11
N ARG A 269 16.57 -23.60 35.25
CA ARG A 269 17.12 -22.35 35.82
C ARG A 269 18.03 -21.59 34.85
N PRO A 270 18.96 -22.22 34.09
CA PRO A 270 19.83 -21.50 33.17
C PRO A 270 19.04 -20.82 32.04
N PHE A 271 18.07 -21.52 31.44
CA PHE A 271 17.22 -20.95 30.39
C PHE A 271 16.34 -19.82 30.94
N LEU A 272 15.65 -20.04 32.07
CA LEU A 272 14.80 -19.01 32.67
C LEU A 272 15.60 -17.80 33.13
N GLY A 273 16.81 -17.99 33.66
CA GLY A 273 17.74 -16.92 34.00
C GLY A 273 18.18 -16.13 32.77
N GLY A 274 18.51 -16.82 31.66
CA GLY A 274 18.86 -16.18 30.39
C GLY A 274 17.71 -15.35 29.79
N VAL A 275 16.49 -15.90 29.78
CA VAL A 275 15.29 -15.17 29.34
C VAL A 275 14.98 -14.01 30.29
N GLY A 276 15.10 -14.20 31.60
CA GLY A 276 14.90 -13.15 32.61
C GLY A 276 15.90 -12.00 32.45
N ALA A 277 17.18 -12.31 32.22
CA ALA A 277 18.21 -11.33 31.92
C ALA A 277 17.91 -10.58 30.61
N LEU A 278 17.46 -11.29 29.57
CA LEU A 278 17.08 -10.68 28.29
C LEU A 278 15.91 -9.71 28.46
N VAL A 279 14.85 -10.13 29.15
CA VAL A 279 13.67 -9.28 29.43
C VAL A 279 14.06 -8.09 30.30
N GLY A 280 14.86 -8.32 31.35
CA GLY A 280 15.37 -7.26 32.21
C GLY A 280 16.18 -6.22 31.44
N LEU A 281 17.12 -6.64 30.60
CA LEU A 281 17.90 -5.75 29.74
C LEU A 281 17.01 -5.05 28.69
N ALA A 282 16.00 -5.72 28.15
CA ALA A 282 15.10 -5.12 27.16
C ALA A 282 14.29 -3.98 27.77
N ILE A 283 13.79 -4.16 29.00
CA ILE A 283 13.03 -3.12 29.72
C ILE A 283 13.95 -2.00 30.19
N LEU A 284 15.00 -2.34 30.95
CA LEU A 284 15.89 -1.36 31.58
C LEU A 284 16.80 -0.69 30.55
N GLY A 285 17.47 -1.49 29.72
CA GLY A 285 18.36 -0.99 28.70
C GLY A 285 17.61 -0.37 27.52
N GLY A 286 16.46 -0.92 27.11
CA GLY A 286 15.74 -0.44 25.93
C GLY A 286 14.86 0.79 26.19
N GLY A 287 14.16 0.83 27.33
CA GLY A 287 13.22 1.91 27.64
C GLY A 287 13.79 2.97 28.59
N VAL A 288 14.49 2.54 29.64
CA VAL A 288 14.93 3.45 30.71
C VAL A 288 16.26 4.11 30.36
N TYR A 289 17.27 3.34 29.96
CA TYR A 289 18.63 3.85 29.75
C TYR A 289 18.73 4.97 28.69
N PRO A 290 18.13 4.88 27.48
CA PRO A 290 18.22 5.94 26.49
C PRO A 290 17.52 7.21 26.97
N THR A 291 16.40 7.06 27.69
CA THR A 291 15.66 8.18 28.29
C THR A 291 16.49 8.88 29.36
N LEU A 292 17.24 8.15 30.17
CA LEU A 292 18.16 8.73 31.16
C LEU A 292 19.29 9.50 30.47
N ILE A 293 19.91 8.93 29.44
CA ILE A 293 20.94 9.61 28.66
C ILE A 293 20.39 10.87 27.99
N GLN A 294 19.19 10.80 27.41
CA GLN A 294 18.52 11.95 26.83
C GLN A 294 18.32 13.05 27.87
N LYS A 295 17.72 12.72 29.02
CA LYS A 295 17.34 13.70 30.04
C LYS A 295 18.53 14.30 30.78
N PHE A 296 19.55 13.50 31.08
CA PHE A 296 20.65 13.90 31.96
C PHE A 296 21.96 14.24 31.23
N GLN A 297 22.14 13.79 29.99
CA GLN A 297 23.36 14.08 29.21
C GLN A 297 23.09 14.91 27.96
N VAL A 298 21.99 14.65 27.24
CA VAL A 298 21.67 15.37 25.99
C VAL A 298 21.01 16.71 26.31
N VAL A 299 19.85 16.73 26.96
CA VAL A 299 19.09 17.97 27.24
C VAL A 299 19.94 19.08 27.89
N PRO A 300 20.83 18.81 28.86
CA PRO A 300 21.67 19.86 29.46
C PRO A 300 22.72 20.46 28.51
N ASN A 301 23.14 19.73 27.48
CA ASN A 301 24.08 20.22 26.45
C ASN A 301 23.64 19.75 25.05
N GLU A 302 22.40 20.10 24.69
CA GLU A 302 21.76 19.55 23.50
C GLU A 302 22.43 20.04 22.22
N ILE A 303 22.83 21.31 22.19
CA ILE A 303 23.48 21.93 21.03
C ILE A 303 24.74 21.15 20.64
N ASP A 304 25.68 20.91 21.56
CA ASP A 304 26.92 20.23 21.19
C ASP A 304 26.71 18.75 20.86
N LYS A 305 25.78 18.09 21.58
CA LYS A 305 25.52 16.65 21.42
C LYS A 305 24.74 16.31 20.17
N GLU A 306 23.75 17.13 19.80
CA GLU A 306 22.89 16.89 18.65
C GLU A 306 23.40 17.57 17.36
N ARG A 307 24.28 18.58 17.44
CA ARG A 307 24.84 19.28 16.26
C ARG A 307 25.33 18.35 15.13
N PRO A 308 26.12 17.28 15.37
CA PRO A 308 26.55 16.41 14.28
C PRO A 308 25.39 15.65 13.61
N TYR A 309 24.39 15.22 14.38
CA TYR A 309 23.23 14.48 13.86
C TYR A 309 22.27 15.40 13.09
N ILE A 310 22.04 16.61 13.61
CA ILE A 310 21.25 17.64 12.92
C ILE A 310 21.96 18.07 11.63
N GLY A 311 23.28 18.25 11.65
CA GLY A 311 24.06 18.57 10.45
C GLY A 311 23.94 17.51 9.36
N LEU A 312 23.98 16.23 9.73
CA LEU A 312 23.73 15.11 8.82
C LEU A 312 22.30 15.13 8.29
N ASN A 313 21.29 15.34 9.15
CA ASN A 313 19.91 15.44 8.71
C ASN A 313 19.73 16.56 7.66
N ILE A 314 20.22 17.77 7.94
CA ILE A 314 20.15 18.90 7.01
C ILE A 314 20.83 18.55 5.67
N ALA A 315 22.03 17.97 5.70
CA ALA A 315 22.76 17.60 4.49
C ALA A 315 22.00 16.58 3.65
N TYR A 316 21.47 15.51 4.25
CA TYR A 316 20.73 14.48 3.53
C TYR A 316 19.35 14.96 3.08
N THR A 317 18.68 15.84 3.82
CA THR A 317 17.44 16.48 3.38
C THR A 317 17.69 17.37 2.17
N ARG A 318 18.73 18.22 2.21
CA ARG A 318 19.08 19.09 1.07
C ARG A 318 19.42 18.27 -0.16
N MET A 319 20.19 17.20 0.00
CA MET A 319 20.50 16.27 -1.08
C MET A 319 19.25 15.60 -1.65
N ALA A 320 18.36 15.07 -0.79
CA ALA A 320 17.16 14.35 -1.21
C ALA A 320 16.17 15.24 -1.98
N TYR A 321 16.03 16.51 -1.59
CA TYR A 321 15.18 17.49 -2.28
C TYR A 321 15.92 18.25 -3.39
N GLY A 322 17.20 17.97 -3.64
CA GLY A 322 18.01 18.68 -4.64
C GLY A 322 18.26 20.16 -4.31
N LEU A 323 18.18 20.56 -3.04
CA LEU A 323 18.33 21.94 -2.58
C LEU A 323 19.78 22.44 -2.61
N ASP A 324 20.74 21.55 -2.82
CA ASP A 324 22.15 21.91 -3.00
C ASP A 324 22.44 22.48 -4.39
N ASN A 325 21.50 22.36 -5.33
CA ASN A 325 21.65 22.81 -6.72
C ASN A 325 20.75 24.01 -7.05
N ILE A 326 20.36 24.79 -6.03
CA ILE A 326 19.55 25.99 -6.21
C ILE A 326 20.44 27.12 -6.73
N GLN A 327 20.15 27.59 -7.94
CA GLN A 327 20.73 28.80 -8.49
C GLN A 327 19.83 29.98 -8.15
N GLU A 328 20.23 30.77 -7.16
CA GLU A 328 19.60 32.05 -6.91
C GLU A 328 20.00 33.02 -8.02
N ARG A 329 19.00 33.64 -8.66
CA ARG A 329 19.20 34.69 -9.65
C ARG A 329 18.41 35.90 -9.18
N GLU A 330 19.10 37.00 -8.94
CA GLU A 330 18.43 38.26 -8.71
C GLU A 330 17.77 38.69 -10.02
N PHE A 331 16.46 38.95 -9.96
CA PHE A 331 15.69 39.55 -11.05
C PHE A 331 15.29 40.96 -10.62
N PRO A 332 16.20 41.94 -10.68
CA PRO A 332 15.89 43.30 -10.30
C PRO A 332 14.87 43.88 -11.29
N ALA A 333 13.79 44.47 -10.77
CA ALA A 333 12.84 45.19 -11.61
C ALA A 333 13.54 46.48 -12.12
N GLU A 334 13.82 46.56 -13.41
CA GLU A 334 14.30 47.80 -14.02
C GLU A 334 13.17 48.83 -14.03
N GLU A 335 13.37 49.96 -13.33
CA GLU A 335 12.34 51.01 -13.20
C GLU A 335 12.24 51.92 -14.44
N ARG A 336 13.15 51.78 -15.41
CA ARG A 336 13.21 52.62 -16.62
C ARG A 336 12.85 51.82 -17.87
N LEU A 337 11.55 51.81 -18.18
CA LEU A 337 11.00 51.18 -19.38
C LEU A 337 11.14 52.11 -20.60
N THR A 338 11.83 51.68 -21.66
CA THR A 338 11.91 52.44 -22.93
C THR A 338 11.01 51.87 -24.02
N ALA A 339 10.71 52.67 -25.05
CA ALA A 339 9.96 52.19 -26.22
C ALA A 339 10.72 51.16 -27.07
N ALA A 340 12.05 51.06 -26.93
CA ALA A 340 12.84 50.00 -27.55
C ALA A 340 12.62 48.67 -26.83
N ASP A 341 12.59 48.69 -25.49
CA ASP A 341 12.37 47.50 -24.65
C ASP A 341 10.99 46.90 -24.91
N LEU A 342 9.97 47.75 -25.08
CA LEU A 342 8.62 47.30 -25.42
C LEU A 342 8.57 46.58 -26.78
N ARG A 343 9.28 47.11 -27.78
CA ARG A 343 9.35 46.49 -29.12
C ARG A 343 10.14 45.19 -29.11
N ALA A 344 11.21 45.11 -28.32
CA ALA A 344 12.01 43.90 -28.17
C ALA A 344 11.25 42.78 -27.44
N ASN A 345 10.30 43.14 -26.57
CA ASN A 345 9.52 42.22 -25.73
C ASN A 345 8.03 42.15 -26.10
N ASP A 346 7.69 42.41 -27.37
CA ASP A 346 6.31 42.44 -27.86
C ASP A 346 5.54 41.15 -27.51
N ALA A 347 6.19 39.99 -27.64
CA ALA A 347 5.60 38.69 -27.26
C ALA A 347 5.25 38.60 -25.76
N THR A 348 6.07 39.16 -24.88
CA THR A 348 5.79 39.19 -23.43
C THR A 348 4.60 40.09 -23.13
N ILE A 349 4.58 41.30 -23.71
CA ILE A 349 3.50 42.29 -23.51
C ILE A 349 2.16 41.73 -23.99
N LYS A 350 2.16 41.09 -25.16
CA LYS A 350 1.00 40.44 -25.76
C LYS A 350 0.45 39.26 -24.95
N ASN A 351 1.16 38.82 -23.90
CA ASN A 351 0.85 37.66 -23.06
C ASN A 351 0.91 37.93 -21.55
N ILE A 352 0.90 39.20 -21.11
CA ILE A 352 0.84 39.54 -19.69
C ILE A 352 -0.45 38.98 -19.09
N ARG A 353 -0.33 38.02 -18.18
CA ARG A 353 -1.50 37.41 -17.54
C ARG A 353 -2.16 38.40 -16.58
N LEU A 354 -3.38 38.81 -16.92
CA LEU A 354 -4.20 39.69 -16.08
C LEU A 354 -5.20 38.91 -15.22
N TRP A 355 -5.57 37.69 -15.65
CA TRP A 355 -6.55 36.86 -14.94
C TRP A 355 -5.90 36.02 -13.83
N ASP A 356 -6.46 36.09 -12.61
CA ASP A 356 -6.26 35.07 -11.58
C ASP A 356 -7.22 33.89 -11.86
N ALA A 357 -6.73 32.66 -11.68
CA ALA A 357 -7.47 31.46 -12.01
C ALA A 357 -8.79 31.31 -11.23
N ARG A 358 -8.81 31.69 -9.94
CA ARG A 358 -9.97 31.48 -9.06
C ARG A 358 -11.18 32.34 -9.42
N PRO A 359 -11.08 33.67 -9.57
CA PRO A 359 -12.21 34.49 -10.00
C PRO A 359 -12.59 34.24 -11.46
N LEU A 360 -11.63 33.86 -12.31
CA LEU A 360 -11.92 33.49 -13.69
C LEU A 360 -12.78 32.23 -13.77
N LEU A 361 -12.47 31.21 -12.96
CA LEU A 361 -13.27 29.98 -12.86
C LEU A 361 -14.72 30.29 -12.51
N ALA A 362 -14.95 31.12 -11.49
CA ALA A 362 -16.31 31.50 -11.08
C ALA A 362 -17.08 32.21 -12.21
N THR A 363 -16.37 33.04 -12.98
CA THR A 363 -16.93 33.76 -14.12
C THR A 363 -17.22 32.82 -15.29
N TYR A 364 -16.34 31.85 -15.57
CA TYR A 364 -16.58 30.79 -16.57
C TYR A 364 -17.79 29.96 -16.18
N SER A 365 -17.88 29.55 -14.91
CA SER A 365 -19.05 28.85 -14.38
C SER A 365 -20.35 29.62 -14.59
N GLN A 366 -20.36 30.91 -14.26
CA GLN A 366 -21.55 31.74 -14.39
C GLN A 366 -21.96 31.98 -15.86
N LEU A 367 -20.99 32.21 -16.75
CA LEU A 367 -21.26 32.63 -18.13
C LEU A 367 -21.37 31.47 -19.12
N GLN A 368 -20.72 30.34 -18.85
CA GLN A 368 -20.43 29.31 -19.86
C GLN A 368 -20.75 27.88 -19.43
N GLU A 369 -21.28 27.62 -18.23
CA GLU A 369 -21.84 26.30 -17.88
C GLU A 369 -23.06 25.99 -18.74
N ILE A 370 -23.94 26.98 -18.94
CA ILE A 370 -25.18 26.93 -19.75
C ILE A 370 -26.23 25.95 -19.21
N ARG A 371 -25.82 24.84 -18.58
CA ARG A 371 -26.62 23.81 -17.93
C ARG A 371 -25.94 23.41 -16.62
N THR A 372 -26.76 23.08 -15.63
CA THR A 372 -26.30 22.77 -14.26
C THR A 372 -25.46 21.49 -14.15
N TYR A 373 -25.63 20.56 -15.09
CA TYR A 373 -24.85 19.32 -15.15
C TYR A 373 -23.51 19.48 -15.85
N TYR A 374 -23.21 20.65 -16.41
CA TYR A 374 -21.86 20.98 -16.85
C TYR A 374 -21.14 21.78 -15.77
N LYS A 375 -19.84 21.51 -15.60
CA LYS A 375 -18.98 22.15 -14.60
C LYS A 375 -17.61 22.44 -15.18
N PHE A 376 -16.99 23.50 -14.68
CA PHE A 376 -15.56 23.76 -14.86
C PHE A 376 -14.87 23.45 -13.53
N THR A 377 -13.83 22.61 -13.56
CA THR A 377 -13.08 22.20 -12.36
C THR A 377 -11.95 23.16 -12.04
N ASP A 378 -11.26 23.63 -13.07
CA ASP A 378 -10.09 24.47 -12.97
C ASP A 378 -9.92 25.40 -14.19
N ILE A 379 -8.91 26.26 -14.12
CA ILE A 379 -8.46 27.11 -15.22
C ILE A 379 -7.00 26.79 -15.47
N ASP A 380 -6.75 26.19 -16.63
CA ASP A 380 -5.41 25.96 -17.13
C ASP A 380 -4.92 27.15 -17.94
N THR A 381 -3.60 27.31 -18.00
CA THR A 381 -3.00 28.28 -18.91
C THR A 381 -2.00 27.60 -19.82
N ASP A 382 -2.25 27.72 -21.12
CA ASP A 382 -1.40 27.15 -22.17
C ASP A 382 -1.11 28.18 -23.26
N ARG A 383 -0.33 27.80 -24.27
CA ARG A 383 0.15 28.69 -25.33
C ARG A 383 -0.09 28.09 -26.71
N TYR A 384 -0.71 28.88 -27.59
CA TYR A 384 -1.02 28.48 -28.95
C TYR A 384 -0.55 29.53 -29.95
N SER A 385 -0.33 29.10 -31.20
CA SER A 385 -0.19 30.04 -32.32
C SER A 385 -1.59 30.41 -32.81
N ILE A 386 -1.92 31.70 -32.80
CA ILE A 386 -3.22 32.22 -33.22
C ILE A 386 -2.96 33.38 -34.19
N ASN A 387 -3.38 33.23 -35.44
CA ASN A 387 -3.11 34.17 -36.54
C ASN A 387 -1.60 34.40 -36.76
N GLY A 388 -0.80 33.34 -36.62
CA GLY A 388 0.66 33.41 -36.74
C GLY A 388 1.39 34.06 -35.55
N GLU A 389 0.67 34.46 -34.49
CA GLU A 389 1.28 35.01 -33.26
C GLU A 389 1.22 34.01 -32.11
N TYR A 390 2.30 33.93 -31.33
CA TYR A 390 2.34 33.12 -30.12
C TYR A 390 1.56 33.78 -28.99
N ARG A 391 0.45 33.18 -28.59
CA ARG A 391 -0.51 33.71 -27.62
C ARG A 391 -0.72 32.75 -26.47
N GLN A 392 -0.75 33.29 -25.26
CA GLN A 392 -1.11 32.58 -24.05
C GLN A 392 -2.63 32.70 -23.84
N VAL A 393 -3.26 31.57 -23.55
CA VAL A 393 -4.71 31.47 -23.36
C VAL A 393 -5.01 30.78 -22.03
N THR A 394 -6.10 31.18 -21.41
CA THR A 394 -6.75 30.40 -20.37
C THR A 394 -7.72 29.43 -21.02
N LEU A 395 -7.72 28.18 -20.58
CA LEU A 395 -8.65 27.16 -21.06
C LEU A 395 -9.28 26.43 -19.88
N SER A 396 -10.50 25.96 -20.09
CA SER A 396 -11.19 25.11 -19.12
C SER A 396 -12.12 24.14 -19.84
N PRO A 397 -11.93 22.83 -19.69
CA PRO A 397 -12.82 21.83 -20.27
C PRO A 397 -14.18 21.86 -19.56
N ARG A 398 -15.25 21.69 -20.33
CA ARG A 398 -16.61 21.65 -19.78
C ARG A 398 -16.96 20.21 -19.38
N GLU A 399 -16.73 19.91 -18.12
CA GLU A 399 -16.90 18.57 -17.56
C GLU A 399 -18.36 18.23 -17.24
N LEU A 400 -18.70 16.94 -17.27
CA LEU A 400 -20.04 16.45 -16.96
C LEU A 400 -20.15 16.04 -15.48
N SER A 401 -20.95 16.76 -14.70
CA SER A 401 -21.25 16.42 -13.31
C SER A 401 -22.43 15.46 -13.20
N TYR A 402 -22.13 14.20 -12.89
CA TYR A 402 -23.14 13.16 -12.65
C TYR A 402 -24.04 13.47 -11.45
N ARG A 403 -23.51 14.20 -10.44
CA ARG A 403 -24.26 14.57 -9.23
C ARG A 403 -25.39 15.56 -9.50
N ASP A 404 -25.21 16.40 -10.52
CA ASP A 404 -26.09 17.50 -10.92
C ASP A 404 -26.99 17.14 -12.12
N LEU A 405 -27.03 15.85 -12.50
CA LEU A 405 -27.94 15.36 -13.53
C LEU A 405 -29.41 15.56 -13.09
N PRO A 406 -30.31 15.99 -14.01
CA PRO A 406 -31.73 16.18 -13.70
C PRO A 406 -32.43 14.91 -13.18
N SER A 407 -31.96 13.74 -13.61
CA SER A 407 -32.44 12.43 -13.13
C SER A 407 -31.28 11.44 -13.12
N LYS A 408 -30.94 10.98 -11.91
CA LYS A 408 -29.83 10.05 -11.61
C LYS A 408 -30.30 8.60 -11.62
N ILE A 409 -30.84 8.17 -12.75
CA ILE A 409 -31.17 6.77 -13.02
C ILE A 409 -30.04 6.13 -13.81
N TRP A 410 -29.86 4.82 -13.66
CA TRP A 410 -28.77 4.07 -14.29
C TRP A 410 -28.63 4.33 -15.80
N ILE A 411 -29.75 4.37 -16.53
CA ILE A 411 -29.72 4.65 -17.98
C ILE A 411 -29.12 6.04 -18.26
N ASN A 412 -29.39 7.05 -17.44
CA ASN A 412 -28.84 8.38 -17.64
C ASN A 412 -27.35 8.43 -17.31
N GLU A 413 -26.93 7.81 -16.21
CA GLU A 413 -25.53 7.84 -15.76
C GLU A 413 -24.61 6.97 -16.61
N ARG A 414 -25.13 5.90 -17.22
CA ARG A 414 -24.31 4.89 -17.91
C ARG A 414 -24.46 4.87 -19.43
N LEU A 415 -25.58 5.35 -19.99
CA LEU A 415 -25.88 5.25 -21.43
C LEU A 415 -26.20 6.58 -22.10
N THR A 416 -26.90 7.50 -21.40
CA THR A 416 -27.31 8.77 -21.99
C THR A 416 -26.24 9.84 -21.83
N TYR A 417 -25.85 10.17 -20.59
CA TYR A 417 -24.89 11.24 -20.29
C TYR A 417 -23.50 10.63 -20.08
N THR A 418 -22.74 10.48 -21.17
CA THR A 418 -21.49 9.71 -21.19
C THR A 418 -20.22 10.56 -21.24
N HIS A 419 -20.33 11.85 -21.57
CA HIS A 419 -19.17 12.72 -21.80
C HIS A 419 -19.46 14.19 -21.42
N GLY A 420 -18.40 14.92 -21.06
CA GLY A 420 -18.37 16.39 -21.05
C GLY A 420 -18.38 16.96 -22.46
N TYR A 421 -18.44 18.28 -22.61
CA TYR A 421 -18.68 18.88 -23.92
C TYR A 421 -17.98 20.22 -24.19
N GLY A 422 -16.88 20.13 -24.93
CA GLY A 422 -16.08 21.25 -25.42
C GLY A 422 -15.22 21.87 -24.33
N ALA A 423 -14.63 23.02 -24.66
CA ALA A 423 -13.86 23.82 -23.73
C ALA A 423 -14.16 25.30 -23.97
N VAL A 424 -13.94 26.10 -22.94
CA VAL A 424 -13.96 27.56 -23.03
C VAL A 424 -12.52 28.03 -23.07
N VAL A 425 -12.20 28.87 -24.04
CA VAL A 425 -10.85 29.39 -24.24
C VAL A 425 -10.91 30.91 -24.33
N GLY A 426 -10.06 31.61 -23.59
CA GLY A 426 -9.95 33.06 -23.61
C GLY A 426 -8.49 33.50 -23.58
N PRO A 427 -8.16 34.71 -24.08
CA PRO A 427 -6.81 35.25 -23.94
C PRO A 427 -6.54 35.62 -22.48
N VAL A 428 -5.29 35.45 -22.03
CA VAL A 428 -4.92 35.76 -20.63
C VAL A 428 -4.98 37.25 -20.28
N ASN A 429 -5.11 38.14 -21.26
CA ASN A 429 -4.86 39.57 -21.14
C ASN A 429 -5.92 40.49 -21.76
N ARG A 430 -7.08 39.97 -22.16
CA ARG A 430 -8.16 40.81 -22.68
C ARG A 430 -9.39 40.77 -21.80
N VAL A 431 -10.01 41.94 -21.69
CA VAL A 431 -11.22 42.23 -20.95
C VAL A 431 -12.23 42.86 -21.89
N THR A 432 -13.51 42.55 -21.72
CA THR A 432 -14.60 43.28 -22.38
C THR A 432 -14.77 44.66 -21.73
N LYS A 433 -15.65 45.50 -22.31
CA LYS A 433 -15.94 46.84 -21.75
C LYS A 433 -16.57 46.77 -20.36
N GLU A 434 -17.21 45.64 -20.05
CA GLU A 434 -17.87 45.33 -18.79
C GLU A 434 -16.92 44.69 -17.77
N GLY A 435 -15.64 44.50 -18.12
CA GLY A 435 -14.64 43.87 -17.25
C GLY A 435 -14.72 42.34 -17.19
N LEU A 436 -15.45 41.71 -18.12
CA LEU A 436 -15.55 40.25 -18.23
C LEU A 436 -14.43 39.68 -19.11
N PRO A 437 -14.10 38.38 -19.00
CA PRO A 437 -13.18 37.73 -19.92
C PRO A 437 -13.73 37.73 -21.35
N GLU A 438 -12.85 38.04 -22.30
CA GLU A 438 -13.10 37.76 -23.71
C GLU A 438 -12.96 36.25 -23.95
N PHE A 439 -13.80 35.69 -24.82
CA PHE A 439 -13.73 34.27 -25.18
C PHE A 439 -13.40 34.13 -26.67
N LEU A 440 -12.35 33.35 -26.95
CA LEU A 440 -12.01 32.88 -28.28
C LEU A 440 -12.89 31.69 -28.68
N VAL A 441 -13.04 30.71 -27.77
CA VAL A 441 -13.94 29.57 -27.93
C VAL A 441 -14.96 29.60 -26.80
N LYS A 442 -16.24 29.51 -27.13
CA LYS A 442 -17.35 29.58 -26.16
C LYS A 442 -18.58 28.84 -26.64
N ASP A 443 -19.58 28.78 -25.76
CA ASP A 443 -20.92 28.29 -26.01
C ASP A 443 -21.01 26.76 -26.25
N ILE A 444 -22.22 26.31 -26.56
CA ILE A 444 -22.57 24.92 -26.85
C ILE A 444 -23.51 24.92 -28.07
N PRO A 445 -23.10 24.35 -29.23
CA PRO A 445 -21.79 23.79 -29.51
C PRO A 445 -20.66 24.83 -29.47
N PRO A 446 -19.40 24.41 -29.17
CA PRO A 446 -18.27 25.33 -29.15
C PRO A 446 -18.18 26.11 -30.46
N ALA A 447 -18.28 27.43 -30.35
CA ALA A 447 -18.24 28.39 -31.43
C ALA A 447 -17.06 29.33 -31.27
N GLY A 448 -16.61 29.89 -32.39
CA GLY A 448 -15.41 30.73 -32.46
C GLY A 448 -14.15 29.90 -32.70
N GLY A 449 -13.03 30.34 -32.12
CA GLY A 449 -11.75 29.64 -32.13
C GLY A 449 -10.88 29.95 -33.36
N GLY A 450 -11.46 30.07 -34.55
CA GLY A 450 -10.67 30.24 -35.78
C GLY A 450 -9.66 29.09 -35.93
N GLU A 451 -8.38 29.36 -35.72
CA GLU A 451 -7.31 28.34 -35.68
C GLU A 451 -7.42 27.37 -34.48
N LEU A 452 -8.18 27.71 -33.43
CA LEU A 452 -8.46 26.88 -32.26
C LEU A 452 -9.80 26.12 -32.36
N GLU A 453 -10.23 25.79 -33.57
CA GLU A 453 -11.49 25.08 -33.79
C GLU A 453 -11.48 23.68 -33.12
N ILE A 454 -12.44 23.46 -32.21
CA ILE A 454 -12.65 22.16 -31.56
C ILE A 454 -13.51 21.27 -32.48
N ARG A 455 -12.86 20.38 -33.23
CA ARG A 455 -13.55 19.47 -34.17
C ARG A 455 -14.30 18.32 -33.49
N ARG A 456 -13.80 17.83 -32.35
CA ARG A 456 -14.42 16.78 -31.54
C ARG A 456 -14.53 17.24 -30.09
N PRO A 457 -15.66 17.86 -29.73
CA PRO A 457 -15.86 18.43 -28.40
C PRO A 457 -16.18 17.39 -27.31
N GLU A 458 -16.38 16.12 -27.64
CA GLU A 458 -16.79 15.11 -26.67
C GLU A 458 -15.65 14.71 -25.71
N LEU A 459 -15.84 14.97 -24.41
CA LEU A 459 -14.88 14.68 -23.35
C LEU A 459 -15.26 13.39 -22.60
N TYR A 460 -14.77 12.25 -23.09
CA TYR A 460 -15.01 10.93 -22.46
C TYR A 460 -14.06 10.60 -21.32
N PHE A 461 -12.89 11.24 -21.30
CA PHE A 461 -11.92 11.14 -20.21
C PHE A 461 -11.86 12.54 -19.58
N SER A 462 -12.36 12.62 -18.35
CA SER A 462 -12.75 13.85 -17.68
C SER A 462 -12.22 13.85 -16.25
N GLU A 463 -11.99 15.03 -15.68
CA GLU A 463 -11.65 15.17 -14.27
C GLU A 463 -12.83 14.86 -13.34
N LEU A 464 -14.07 15.06 -13.81
CA LEU A 464 -15.32 14.72 -13.11
C LEU A 464 -15.96 13.43 -13.66
N ALA A 465 -15.13 12.44 -13.99
CA ALA A 465 -15.60 11.20 -14.58
C ALA A 465 -16.48 10.36 -13.64
N ASN A 466 -17.40 9.60 -14.25
CA ASN A 466 -18.07 8.46 -13.64
C ASN A 466 -17.18 7.22 -13.74
N ASP A 467 -17.37 6.26 -12.83
CA ASP A 467 -16.55 5.04 -12.76
C ASP A 467 -16.50 4.26 -14.10
N TYR A 468 -17.61 4.28 -14.86
CA TYR A 468 -17.72 3.68 -16.19
C TYR A 468 -18.95 4.20 -16.94
N VAL A 469 -18.89 4.14 -18.27
CA VAL A 469 -19.99 4.41 -19.20
C VAL A 469 -20.00 3.37 -20.33
N PHE A 470 -21.15 3.15 -20.93
CA PHE A 470 -21.30 2.28 -22.10
C PHE A 470 -21.49 3.12 -23.35
N VAL A 471 -20.59 2.91 -24.30
CA VAL A 471 -20.59 3.59 -25.60
C VAL A 471 -20.88 2.61 -26.73
N LYS A 472 -21.17 3.11 -27.93
CA LYS A 472 -21.50 2.28 -29.12
C LYS A 472 -22.68 1.33 -28.86
N THR A 473 -23.68 1.79 -28.12
CA THR A 473 -24.89 1.02 -27.83
C THR A 473 -25.98 1.27 -28.87
N ARG A 474 -27.15 0.61 -28.73
CA ARG A 474 -28.31 0.89 -29.58
C ARG A 474 -28.99 2.22 -29.21
N ALA A 475 -28.81 2.69 -27.99
CA ALA A 475 -29.24 4.01 -27.56
C ALA A 475 -28.16 5.03 -27.93
N LYS A 476 -28.58 6.18 -28.49
CA LYS A 476 -27.66 7.27 -28.76
C LYS A 476 -27.33 8.01 -27.48
N GLU A 477 -26.11 8.52 -27.42
CA GLU A 477 -25.58 9.28 -26.31
C GLU A 477 -26.03 10.73 -26.45
N PHE A 478 -26.38 11.38 -25.35
CA PHE A 478 -26.68 12.81 -25.33
C PHE A 478 -25.41 13.58 -25.70
N HIS A 479 -25.53 14.49 -26.65
CA HIS A 479 -24.41 15.29 -27.16
C HIS A 479 -24.45 16.70 -26.53
N TYR A 480 -25.50 17.46 -26.85
CA TYR A 480 -25.71 18.79 -26.30
C TYR A 480 -27.17 19.28 -26.46
N PRO A 481 -27.62 20.27 -25.67
CA PRO A 481 -28.94 20.86 -25.85
C PRO A 481 -28.93 21.92 -26.97
N SER A 482 -29.94 21.89 -27.83
CA SER A 482 -30.16 22.84 -28.92
C SER A 482 -31.58 23.44 -28.81
N GLY A 483 -31.70 24.56 -28.11
CA GLY A 483 -32.99 25.16 -27.77
C GLY A 483 -33.79 24.24 -26.85
N GLU A 484 -35.00 23.85 -27.27
CA GLU A 484 -35.85 22.88 -26.56
C GLU A 484 -35.57 21.42 -26.94
N ARG A 485 -34.69 21.17 -27.92
CA ARG A 485 -34.36 19.82 -28.40
C ARG A 485 -32.98 19.40 -27.92
N ASN A 486 -32.75 18.09 -27.88
CA ASN A 486 -31.44 17.51 -27.60
C ASN A 486 -30.83 16.94 -28.87
N VAL A 487 -29.54 17.21 -29.07
CA VAL A 487 -28.73 16.56 -30.11
C VAL A 487 -28.09 15.32 -29.49
N TYR A 488 -27.99 14.26 -30.29
CA TYR A 488 -27.46 12.98 -29.86
C TYR A 488 -26.33 12.52 -30.78
N THR A 489 -25.33 11.86 -30.21
CA THR A 489 -24.15 11.36 -30.91
C THR A 489 -23.94 9.87 -30.61
N THR A 490 -22.89 9.28 -31.17
CA THR A 490 -22.43 7.94 -30.85
C THR A 490 -20.91 7.98 -30.83
N TYR A 491 -20.30 7.39 -29.82
CA TYR A 491 -18.85 7.37 -29.67
C TYR A 491 -18.13 6.83 -30.92
N GLU A 492 -17.30 7.69 -31.53
CA GLU A 492 -16.50 7.36 -32.70
C GLU A 492 -15.05 6.97 -32.36
N GLY A 493 -14.65 7.10 -31.09
CA GLY A 493 -13.30 6.77 -30.66
C GLY A 493 -13.01 5.27 -30.66
N ALA A 494 -11.74 4.93 -30.49
CA ALA A 494 -11.27 3.56 -30.40
C ALA A 494 -11.15 3.03 -28.96
N GLY A 495 -11.15 3.93 -27.97
CA GLY A 495 -10.87 3.60 -26.57
C GLY A 495 -11.99 2.82 -25.89
N GLY A 496 -11.58 1.92 -24.99
CA GLY A 496 -12.46 1.21 -24.07
C GLY A 496 -12.56 -0.29 -24.34
N VAL A 497 -13.06 -1.04 -23.37
CA VAL A 497 -13.10 -2.50 -23.45
C VAL A 497 -14.35 -3.02 -24.18
N SER A 498 -14.15 -3.82 -25.21
CA SER A 498 -15.27 -4.46 -25.93
C SER A 498 -16.00 -5.52 -25.11
N THR A 499 -17.29 -5.29 -24.89
CA THR A 499 -18.23 -6.18 -24.16
C THR A 499 -19.07 -7.09 -25.07
N GLY A 500 -18.78 -7.13 -26.38
CA GLY A 500 -19.70 -7.63 -27.42
C GLY A 500 -20.31 -9.03 -27.24
N SER A 501 -19.67 -9.93 -26.49
CA SER A 501 -20.18 -11.28 -26.20
C SER A 501 -21.00 -11.35 -24.90
N PHE A 502 -22.07 -12.16 -24.87
CA PHE A 502 -22.89 -12.36 -23.66
C PHE A 502 -22.08 -12.71 -22.38
N PRO A 503 -21.05 -13.59 -22.43
CA PRO A 503 -20.23 -13.87 -21.25
C PRO A 503 -19.49 -12.64 -20.71
N ARG A 504 -18.92 -11.79 -21.58
CA ARG A 504 -18.26 -10.54 -21.15
C ARG A 504 -19.25 -9.57 -20.53
N LYS A 505 -20.47 -9.47 -21.08
CA LYS A 505 -21.53 -8.64 -20.48
C LYS A 505 -21.86 -9.11 -19.07
N LEU A 506 -22.00 -10.42 -18.86
CA LEU A 506 -22.22 -10.99 -17.52
C LEU A 506 -21.06 -10.69 -16.56
N LEU A 507 -19.81 -10.78 -17.02
CA LEU A 507 -18.64 -10.45 -16.19
C LEU A 507 -18.61 -8.96 -15.80
N PHE A 508 -18.89 -8.05 -16.73
CA PHE A 508 -18.98 -6.63 -16.42
C PHE A 508 -20.18 -6.28 -15.52
N ALA A 509 -21.34 -6.93 -15.72
CA ALA A 509 -22.48 -6.80 -14.83
C ALA A 509 -22.11 -7.22 -13.39
N LEU A 510 -21.43 -8.36 -13.23
CA LEU A 510 -20.92 -8.81 -11.93
C LEU A 510 -19.85 -7.88 -11.34
N ARG A 511 -19.00 -7.25 -12.16
CA ARG A 511 -17.98 -6.29 -11.69
C ARG A 511 -18.62 -5.03 -11.12
N PHE A 512 -19.61 -4.48 -11.84
CA PHE A 512 -20.23 -3.22 -11.50
C PHE A 512 -21.44 -3.35 -10.56
N GLY A 513 -21.95 -4.57 -10.37
CA GLY A 513 -23.14 -4.82 -9.55
C GLY A 513 -24.45 -4.50 -10.27
N ASP A 514 -24.44 -4.56 -11.61
CA ASP A 514 -25.56 -4.21 -12.50
C ASP A 514 -26.49 -5.39 -12.82
#